data_AF-A0A7C7AKM6-F1
#
_entry.id   AF-A0A7C7AKM6-F1
#
_cell.length_a   1.000
_cell.length_b   1.000
_cell.length_c   1.000
_cell.angle_alpha   90.00
_cell.angle_beta   90.00
_cell.angle_gamma   90.00
#
_symmetry.space_group_name_H-M   'P 1'
#
loop_
_entity.id
_entity.type
_entity.pdbx_description
1 polymer ?
#
loop_
_entity_poly.entity_id
_entity_poly.type
_entity_poly.pdbx_seq_one_letter_code
_entity_poly.pdbx_strand_id
1 'polypeptide(L)' 'MFKISDTVSWVGKIDWELDKFHGDEYSTHRGSSYNSYLIRDEK' A
#
# COMPACT_ATOMS: atom_id res chain seq x y z
N MET A 1 -0.38 -9.07 6.92
CA MET A 1 0.96 -8.44 7.03
C MET A 1 1.90 -9.27 6.17
N PHE A 2 2.42 -8.68 5.09
CA PHE A 2 3.31 -9.38 4.16
C PHE A 2 4.75 -9.11 4.53
N LYS A 3 5.55 -10.16 4.74
CA LYS A 3 6.99 -10.02 5.03
C LYS A 3 7.73 -9.73 3.72
N ILE A 4 8.52 -8.66 3.68
CA ILE A 4 9.37 -8.28 2.53
C ILE A 4 10.79 -8.79 2.74
N SER A 5 11.33 -8.60 3.94
CA SER A 5 12.64 -9.11 4.37
C SER A 5 12.57 -9.53 5.83
N ASP A 6 13.69 -9.98 6.41
CA ASP A 6 13.75 -10.39 7.83
C ASP A 6 13.38 -9.26 8.81
N THR A 7 13.64 -8.01 8.44
CA THR A 7 13.40 -6.83 9.29
C THR A 7 12.25 -5.95 8.78
N VAL A 8 11.79 -6.12 7.53
CA VAL A 8 10.79 -5.25 6.90
C VAL A 8 9.51 -6.01 6.59
N SER A 9 8.39 -5.44 7.01
CA SER A 9 7.05 -5.94 6.67
C SER A 9 6.20 -4.85 6.04
N TRP A 10 5.45 -5.20 4.99
CA TRP A 10 4.39 -4.38 4.45
C TRP A 10 3.14 -4.48 5.35
N VAL A 11 2.67 -3.31 5.75
CA VAL A 11 1.51 -3.08 6.63
C VAL A 11 0.52 -2.11 5.98
N GLY A 12 0.62 -1.92 4.67
CA GLY A 12 -0.29 -1.08 3.88
C GLY A 12 -1.67 -1.70 3.64
N LYS A 13 -2.43 -1.07 2.75
CA LYS A 13 -3.76 -1.53 2.31
C LYS A 13 -3.83 -1.59 0.79
N ILE A 14 -4.42 -2.65 0.27
CA ILE A 14 -4.84 -2.72 -1.14
C ILE A 14 -6.29 -2.23 -1.20
N ASP A 15 -6.58 -1.35 -2.14
CA ASP A 15 -7.90 -0.83 -2.42
C ASP A 15 -8.32 -1.20 -3.84
N TRP A 16 -9.04 -2.31 -3.95
CA TRP A 16 -9.51 -2.85 -5.23
C TRP A 16 -10.68 -2.05 -5.81
N GLU A 17 -11.39 -1.29 -4.99
CA GLU A 17 -12.61 -0.57 -5.36
C GLU A 17 -12.33 0.89 -5.75
N LEU A 18 -11.09 1.35 -5.57
CA LEU A 18 -10.72 2.70 -5.99
C LEU A 18 -10.77 2.82 -7.50
N ASP A 19 -11.76 3.54 -8.02
CA ASP A 19 -11.92 3.80 -9.45
C ASP A 19 -11.38 5.16 -9.90
N LYS A 20 -11.29 6.11 -8.97
CA LYS A 20 -10.95 7.51 -9.23
C LYS A 20 -10.04 8.06 -8.13
N PHE A 21 -9.08 8.88 -8.53
CA PHE A 21 -8.14 9.53 -7.65
C PHE A 21 -8.04 11.02 -7.97
N HIS A 22 -7.97 11.85 -6.92
CA HIS A 22 -8.00 13.30 -7.04
C HIS A 22 -9.22 13.85 -7.79
N GLY A 23 -10.41 13.27 -7.62
CA GLY A 23 -11.62 13.68 -8.36
C GLY A 23 -11.80 12.86 -9.63
N ASP A 24 -12.13 13.50 -10.75
CA ASP A 24 -12.24 12.89 -12.08
C ASP A 24 -10.93 12.97 -12.90
N GLU A 25 -9.90 13.56 -12.30
CA GLU A 25 -8.62 13.90 -12.91
C GLU A 25 -7.77 12.66 -13.19
N TYR A 26 -7.95 11.58 -12.42
CA TYR A 26 -7.18 10.36 -12.60
C TYR A 26 -8.03 9.11 -12.35
N SER A 27 -8.09 8.21 -13.34
CA SER A 27 -8.83 6.96 -13.23
C SER A 27 -7.92 5.80 -12.83
N THR A 28 -8.36 4.97 -11.89
CA THR A 28 -7.66 3.78 -11.39
C THR A 28 -8.43 2.51 -11.73
N HIS A 29 -8.52 2.14 -13.01
CA HIS A 29 -9.31 1.00 -13.51
C HIS A 29 -8.93 -0.39 -12.96
N ARG A 30 -7.92 -0.46 -12.09
CA ARG A 30 -7.42 -1.69 -11.48
C ARG A 30 -7.20 -1.53 -9.96
N GLY A 31 -7.89 -0.57 -9.34
CA GLY A 31 -7.65 -0.19 -7.96
C GLY A 31 -6.28 0.46 -7.77
N SER A 32 -5.86 0.53 -6.50
CA SER A 32 -4.54 1.02 -6.10
C SER A 32 -4.11 0.40 -4.77
N SER A 33 -2.92 0.76 -4.29
CA SER A 33 -2.40 0.36 -2.98
C SER A 33 -1.81 1.54 -2.24
N TYR A 34 -2.09 1.63 -0.94
CA TYR A 34 -1.49 2.59 -0.03
C TYR A 34 -0.42 1.87 0.78
N ASN A 35 0.84 2.09 0.41
CA ASN A 35 1.97 1.33 0.94
C ASN A 35 2.49 1.95 2.25
N SER A 36 2.61 1.10 3.28
CA SER A 36 3.23 1.44 4.56
C SER A 36 4.10 0.28 5.02
N TYR A 37 5.21 0.59 5.70
CA TYR A 37 6.25 -0.36 6.05
C TYR A 37 6.59 -0.27 7.53
N LEU A 38 6.72 -1.43 8.17
CA LEU A 38 7.22 -1.55 9.53
C LEU A 38 8.61 -2.19 9.49
N ILE A 39 9.60 -1.40 9.90
CA ILE A 39 10.99 -1.83 10.06
C ILE A 39 11.21 -2.15 11.53
N ARG A 40 11.73 -3.33 11.81
CA ARG A 40 12.15 -3.75 13.15
C ARG A 40 13.66 -3.96 13.14
N ASP A 41 14.33 -3.19 13.97
CA ASP A 41 15.77 -3.26 14.18
C ASP A 41 16.05 -3.14 15.68
N GLU A 42 17.29 -3.40 16.07
CA GLU A 42 17.79 -3.11 17.40
C GLU A 42 18.00 -1.60 17.58
N LYS A 43 17.97 -1.14 18.84
CA LYS A 43 18.08 0.28 19.18
C LYS A 43 19.51 0.67 19.53
#